data_AF-A0A962EQ40-F1
#
_entry.id   AF-A0A962EQ40-F1
#
_cell.length_a   1.000
_cell.length_b   1.000
_cell.length_c   1.000
_cell.angle_alpha   90.00
_cell.angle_beta   90.00
_cell.angle_gamma   90.00
#
_symmetry.space_group_name_H-M   'P 1'
#
loop_
_entity.id
_entity.type
_entity.pdbx_description
1 polymer ?
#
loop_
_entity_poly.entity_id
_entity_poly.type
_entity_poly.pdbx_seq_one_letter_code
_entity_poly.pdbx_strand_id
1 'polypeptide(L)'
;MLAIAAAIIALAFSALLFERSGSLGVARAMLDETGRASARLMAKNLSDDDKERAARAAAISLFKGSASLFVRLGFCLSPVLVAYLALNLLDHPQGQALVETLTSWPFLVLALVLFIVPFALFRRA
;
A
#
# COMPACT_ATOMS: atom_id res chain seq x y z
N MET A 1 -24.68 5.26 -8.47
CA MET A 1 -24.47 3.87 -7.99
C MET A 1 -23.06 3.36 -8.23
N LEU A 2 -22.48 3.55 -9.43
CA LEU A 2 -21.13 3.06 -9.76
C LEU A 2 -20.02 3.59 -8.82
N ALA A 3 -20.05 4.88 -8.47
CA ALA A 3 -19.07 5.50 -7.58
C ALA A 3 -19.07 4.92 -6.16
N ILE A 4 -20.25 4.61 -5.62
CA ILE A 4 -20.40 4.00 -4.29
C ILE A 4 -19.84 2.57 -4.31
N ALA A 5 -20.14 1.79 -5.34
CA ALA A 5 -19.59 0.44 -5.49
C ALA A 5 -18.06 0.45 -5.62
N ALA A 6 -17.49 1.35 -6.41
CA ALA A 6 -16.04 1.52 -6.55
C ALA A 6 -15.36 1.92 -5.24
N ALA A 7 -15.97 2.83 -4.47
CA ALA A 7 -15.45 3.24 -3.16
C ALA A 7 -15.46 2.07 -2.16
N ILE A 8 -16.53 1.27 -2.11
CA ILE A 8 -16.62 0.09 -1.24
C ILE A 8 -15.57 -0.96 -1.61
N ILE A 9 -15.39 -1.25 -2.91
CA ILE A 9 -14.38 -2.20 -3.40
C ILE A 9 -12.97 -1.72 -3.04
N ALA A 10 -12.67 -0.44 -3.25
CA ALA A 10 -11.38 0.14 -2.92
C ALA A 10 -11.09 0.08 -1.42
N LEU A 11 -12.07 0.42 -0.57
CA LEU A 11 -11.95 0.32 0.88
C LEU A 11 -11.76 -1.13 1.34
N ALA A 12 -12.51 -2.08 0.78
CA ALA A 12 -12.37 -3.50 1.11
C ALA A 12 -10.97 -4.03 0.72
N PHE A 13 -10.48 -3.64 -0.46
CA PHE A 13 -9.15 -4.03 -0.92
C PHE A 13 -8.05 -3.39 -0.06
N SER A 14 -8.19 -2.12 0.31
CA SER A 14 -7.30 -1.44 1.25
C SER A 14 -7.28 -2.09 2.63
N ALA A 15 -8.43 -2.51 3.15
CA ALA A 15 -8.52 -3.22 4.42
C ALA A 15 -7.81 -4.59 4.36
N LEU A 16 -8.02 -5.35 3.27
CA LEU A 16 -7.32 -6.61 3.04
C LEU A 16 -5.81 -6.43 2.93
N LEU A 17 -5.36 -5.40 2.21
CA LEU A 17 -3.94 -5.06 2.14
C LEU A 17 -3.38 -4.68 3.50
N PHE A 18 -4.13 -3.93 4.31
CA PHE A 18 -3.71 -3.56 5.66
C PHE A 18 -3.53 -4.79 6.55
N GLU A 19 -4.51 -5.71 6.53
CA GLU A 19 -4.45 -6.97 7.28
C GLU A 19 -3.25 -7.83 6.83
N ARG A 20 -3.07 -7.99 5.52
CA ARG A 20 -2.00 -8.83 4.93
C ARG A 20 -0.62 -8.21 5.01
N SER A 21 -0.53 -6.89 5.07
CA SER A 21 0.74 -6.17 5.17
C SER A 21 1.44 -6.37 6.50
N GLY A 22 0.80 -6.96 7.52
CA GLY A 22 1.39 -7.12 8.85
C GLY A 22 1.73 -5.79 9.53
N SER A 23 1.09 -4.68 9.12
CA SER A 23 1.34 -3.34 9.68
C SER A 23 1.12 -3.29 11.19
N LEU A 24 0.14 -4.04 11.70
CA LEU A 24 -0.09 -4.20 13.13
C LEU A 24 1.07 -4.91 13.85
N GLY A 25 1.71 -5.89 13.19
CA GLY A 25 2.88 -6.58 13.75
C GLY A 25 4.08 -5.65 13.88
N VAL A 26 4.32 -4.82 12.86
CA VAL A 26 5.37 -3.79 12.90
C VAL A 26 5.10 -2.77 14.00
N ALA A 27 3.86 -2.27 14.11
CA ALA A 27 3.47 -1.34 15.16
C ALA A 27 3.70 -1.92 16.57
N ARG A 28 3.32 -3.18 16.79
CA ARG A 28 3.56 -3.88 18.07
C ARG A 28 5.05 -4.03 18.37
N ALA A 29 5.84 -4.46 17.39
CA ALA A 29 7.28 -4.60 17.56
C ALA A 29 7.94 -3.25 17.95
N MET A 30 7.49 -2.14 17.36
CA MET A 30 7.97 -0.81 17.74
C MET A 30 7.57 -0.40 19.16
N LEU A 31 6.34 -0.72 19.59
CA LEU A 31 5.91 -0.47 20.97
C LEU A 31 6.74 -1.28 21.97
N ASP A 32 6.99 -2.55 21.68
CA ASP A 32 7.81 -3.42 22.52
C ASP A 32 9.26 -2.93 22.60
N GLU A 33 9.85 -2.52 21.46
CA GLU A 33 11.18 -1.93 21.38
C GLU A 33 11.27 -0.64 22.22
N THR A 34 10.25 0.22 22.12
CA THR A 34 10.16 1.45 22.90
C THR A 34 10.09 1.14 24.39
N GLY A 35 9.25 0.19 24.81
CA GLY A 35 9.14 -0.22 26.21
C GLY A 35 10.45 -0.75 26.77
N ARG A 36 11.19 -1.57 25.99
CA ARG A 36 12.51 -2.08 26.38
C ARG A 36 13.55 -0.97 26.47
N ALA A 37 13.53 -0.03 25.53
CA ALA A 37 14.45 1.11 25.53
C ALA A 37 14.20 2.02 26.75
N SER A 38 12.95 2.34 27.06
CA SER A 38 12.56 3.10 28.24
C SER A 38 12.99 2.40 29.54
N ALA A 39 12.79 1.08 29.64
CA ALA A 39 13.23 0.31 30.80
C ALA A 39 14.75 0.36 31.01
N ARG A 40 15.54 0.27 29.93
CA ARG A 40 17.01 0.41 29.99
C ARG A 40 17.44 1.82 30.38
N LEU A 41 16.76 2.86 29.89
CA LEU A 41 17.08 4.24 30.26
C LEU A 41 16.80 4.54 31.74
N MET A 42 15.77 3.90 32.32
CA MET A 42 15.44 4.06 33.75
C MET A 42 16.29 3.17 34.68
N ALA A 43 17.10 2.26 34.12
CA ALA A 43 17.90 1.36 34.92
C ALA A 43 19.04 2.11 35.63
N LYS A 44 19.05 2.05 36.97
CA LYS A 44 20.02 2.77 37.82
C LYS A 44 21.42 2.12 37.82
N ASN A 45 21.53 0.90 37.31
CA ASN A 45 22.76 0.10 37.29
C ASN A 45 23.54 0.22 35.96
N LEU A 46 23.05 1.00 34.99
CA LEU A 46 23.74 1.23 33.72
C LEU A 46 24.51 2.56 33.75
N SER A 47 25.70 2.55 33.14
CA SER A 47 26.47 3.77 32.88
C SER A 47 25.72 4.69 31.91
N ASP A 48 26.02 5.99 31.97
CA ASP A 48 25.38 6.96 31.07
C ASP A 48 25.76 6.71 29.59
N ASP A 49 26.97 6.24 29.32
CA ASP A 49 27.40 5.82 27.98
C ASP A 49 26.56 4.65 27.44
N ASP A 50 26.25 3.66 28.29
CA ASP A 50 25.42 2.52 27.89
C ASP A 50 23.98 2.92 27.65
N LYS A 51 23.45 3.87 28.44
CA LYS A 51 22.13 4.46 28.24
C LYS A 51 22.08 5.24 26.92
N GLU A 52 23.11 6.01 26.59
CA GLU A 52 23.18 6.75 25.33
C GLU A 52 23.23 5.81 24.13
N ARG A 53 24.05 4.75 24.18
CA ARG A 53 24.10 3.72 23.13
C ARG A 53 22.74 3.02 22.97
N ALA A 54 22.07 2.68 24.07
CA ALA A 54 20.75 2.08 24.04
C ALA A 54 19.69 3.03 23.43
N ALA A 55 19.74 4.33 23.78
CA ALA A 55 18.86 5.34 23.21
C ALA A 55 19.06 5.48 21.70
N ARG A 56 20.31 5.57 21.23
CA ARG A 56 20.62 5.69 19.81
C ARG A 56 20.17 4.44 19.02
N ALA A 57 20.43 3.25 19.55
CA ALA A 57 20.00 2.01 18.92
C ALA A 57 18.47 1.93 18.80
N ALA A 58 17.75 2.28 19.88
CA ALA A 58 16.30 2.35 19.87
C ALA A 58 15.76 3.38 18.88
N ALA A 59 16.35 4.58 18.83
CA ALA A 59 15.96 5.63 17.89
C ALA A 59 16.12 5.18 16.43
N ILE A 60 17.24 4.54 16.09
CA ILE A 60 17.47 3.99 14.74
C ILE A 60 16.45 2.89 14.41
N SER A 61 16.17 1.98 15.36
CA SER A 61 15.17 0.91 15.18
C SER A 61 13.77 1.48 14.95
N LEU A 62 13.38 2.46 15.76
CA LEU A 62 12.09 3.14 15.63
C LEU A 62 11.96 3.90 14.32
N PHE A 63 13.03 4.57 13.87
CA PHE A 63 13.03 5.26 12.58
C PHE A 63 12.85 4.28 11.41
N LYS A 64 13.53 3.13 11.44
CA LYS A 64 13.35 2.09 10.42
C LYS A 64 11.94 1.50 10.46
N GLY A 65 11.43 1.25 11.65
CA GLY A 65 10.07 0.75 11.87
C GLY A 65 9.01 1.70 11.33
N SER A 66 9.11 2.99 11.65
CA SER A 66 8.18 4.02 11.19
C SER A 66 8.25 4.21 9.68
N ALA A 67 9.45 4.27 9.09
CA ALA A 67 9.62 4.32 7.63
C ALA A 67 8.95 3.14 6.93
N SER A 68 9.17 1.90 7.42
CA SER A 68 8.48 0.72 6.90
C SER A 68 6.97 0.82 7.04
N LEU A 69 6.48 1.38 8.15
CA LEU A 69 5.05 1.52 8.43
C LEU A 69 4.40 2.55 7.49
N PHE A 70 5.08 3.66 7.22
CA PHE A 70 4.63 4.66 6.22
C PHE A 70 4.53 4.07 4.82
N VAL A 71 5.53 3.30 4.38
CA VAL A 71 5.50 2.65 3.06
C VAL A 71 4.34 1.67 2.97
N ARG A 72 4.12 0.85 4.01
CA ARG A 72 3.01 -0.11 4.05
C ARG A 72 1.66 0.59 4.05
N LEU A 73 1.48 1.64 4.85
CA LEU A 73 0.26 2.45 4.86
C LEU A 73 0.00 3.10 3.50
N GLY A 74 1.02 3.67 2.87
CA GLY A 74 0.92 4.24 1.53
C GLY A 74 0.46 3.21 0.50
N PHE A 75 1.04 2.00 0.55
CA PHE A 75 0.60 0.89 -0.30
C PHE A 75 -0.84 0.46 -0.02
N CYS A 76 -1.23 0.37 1.25
CA CYS A 76 -2.59 -0.01 1.64
C CYS A 76 -3.62 1.04 1.21
N LEU A 77 -3.26 2.33 1.17
CA LEU A 77 -4.15 3.41 0.72
C LEU A 77 -4.14 3.62 -0.79
N SER A 78 -3.19 3.03 -1.52
CA SER A 78 -3.09 3.14 -2.97
C SER A 78 -4.38 2.76 -3.74
N PRO A 79 -5.16 1.73 -3.36
CA PRO A 79 -6.40 1.38 -4.05
C PRO A 79 -7.47 2.47 -3.91
N VAL A 80 -7.57 3.11 -2.74
CA VAL A 80 -8.48 4.23 -2.49
C VAL A 80 -8.08 5.45 -3.31
N LEU A 81 -6.77 5.74 -3.39
CA LEU A 81 -6.27 6.85 -4.21
C LEU A 81 -6.53 6.61 -5.70
N VAL A 82 -6.28 5.39 -6.20
CA VAL A 82 -6.54 5.00 -7.59
C VAL A 82 -8.04 5.09 -7.90
N ALA A 83 -8.90 4.59 -7.01
CA ALA A 83 -10.34 4.70 -7.19
C ALA A 83 -10.81 6.16 -7.20
N TYR A 84 -10.29 7.00 -6.30
CA TYR A 84 -10.59 8.43 -6.28
C TYR A 84 -10.16 9.12 -7.59
N LEU A 85 -8.94 8.87 -8.07
CA LEU A 85 -8.47 9.44 -9.33
C LEU A 85 -9.29 8.95 -10.53
N ALA A 86 -9.60 7.65 -10.58
CA ALA A 86 -10.41 7.06 -11.63
C ALA A 86 -11.84 7.65 -11.67
N LEU A 87 -12.46 7.88 -10.51
CA LEU A 87 -13.76 8.51 -10.40
C LEU A 87 -13.73 9.99 -10.84
N ASN A 88 -12.69 10.74 -10.48
CA ASN A 88 -12.54 12.12 -10.95
C ASN A 88 -12.31 12.21 -12.47
N LEU A 89 -11.57 11.26 -13.04
CA LEU A 89 -11.42 11.14 -14.49
C LEU A 89 -12.76 10.86 -15.16
N LEU A 90 -13.56 9.95 -14.58
CA LEU A 90 -14.91 9.61 -15.05
C LEU A 90 -15.92 10.75 -14.94
N ASP A 91 -15.73 11.69 -14.02
CA ASP A 91 -16.59 12.88 -13.90
C ASP A 91 -16.28 13.93 -15.00
N HIS A 92 -15.16 13.79 -15.72
CA HIS A 92 -14.91 14.58 -16.92
C HIS A 92 -15.53 13.92 -18.17
N PRO A 93 -16.08 14.72 -19.12
CA PRO A 93 -16.67 14.19 -20.36
C PRO A 93 -15.66 13.39 -21.19
N GLN A 94 -14.37 13.68 -21.06
CA GLN A 94 -13.29 12.92 -21.69
C GLN A 94 -13.10 11.53 -21.06
N GLY A 95 -13.29 11.39 -19.75
CA GLY A 95 -13.17 10.09 -19.09
C GLY A 95 -14.38 9.18 -19.30
N GLN A 96 -15.59 9.74 -19.45
CA GLN A 96 -16.75 8.96 -19.90
C GLN A 96 -16.56 8.42 -21.32
N ALA A 97 -16.14 9.27 -22.25
CA ALA A 97 -15.83 8.85 -23.62
C ALA A 97 -14.70 7.81 -23.66
N LEU A 98 -13.67 7.95 -22.80
CA LEU A 98 -12.60 6.97 -22.67
C LEU A 98 -13.14 5.61 -22.19
N VAL A 99 -13.97 5.59 -21.13
CA VAL A 99 -14.53 4.34 -20.61
C VAL A 99 -15.49 3.69 -21.59
N GLU A 100 -16.35 4.47 -22.26
CA GLU A 100 -17.19 3.96 -23.35
C GLU A 100 -16.36 3.38 -24.48
N THR A 101 -15.25 4.02 -24.87
CA THR A 101 -14.35 3.51 -25.91
C THR A 101 -13.66 2.23 -25.46
N LEU A 102 -13.12 2.18 -24.24
CA LEU A 102 -12.43 1.02 -23.68
C LEU A 102 -13.36 -0.18 -23.42
N THR A 103 -14.64 0.08 -23.16
CA THR A 103 -15.67 -0.97 -22.99
C THR A 103 -16.46 -1.26 -24.26
N SER A 104 -16.19 -0.53 -25.35
CA SER A 104 -16.83 -0.78 -26.64
C SER A 104 -16.43 -2.14 -27.21
N TRP A 105 -17.40 -2.82 -27.83
CA TRP A 105 -17.18 -4.12 -28.48
C TRP A 105 -16.01 -4.11 -29.49
N PRO A 106 -15.86 -3.08 -30.35
CA PRO A 106 -14.74 -2.99 -31.27
C PRO A 106 -13.38 -2.95 -30.55
N PHE A 107 -13.27 -2.19 -29.47
CA PHE A 107 -12.03 -2.09 -28.69
C PHE A 107 -11.71 -3.41 -27.97
N LEU A 108 -12.72 -4.05 -27.37
CA LEU A 108 -12.55 -5.35 -26.71
C LEU A 108 -12.12 -6.44 -27.69
N VAL A 109 -12.70 -6.49 -28.89
CA VAL A 109 -12.30 -7.41 -29.96
C VAL A 109 -10.87 -7.13 -30.42
N LEU A 110 -10.52 -5.86 -30.63
CA LEU A 110 -9.17 -5.48 -31.04
C LEU A 110 -8.13 -5.83 -29.97
N ALA A 111 -8.41 -5.53 -28.70
CA ALA A 111 -7.56 -5.90 -27.58
C ALA A 111 -7.40 -7.43 -27.49
N LEU A 112 -8.49 -8.18 -27.64
CA LEU A 112 -8.45 -9.64 -27.64
C LEU A 112 -7.54 -10.17 -28.76
N VAL A 113 -7.65 -9.64 -29.98
CA VAL A 113 -6.78 -10.00 -31.12
C VAL A 113 -5.32 -9.64 -30.82
N LEU A 114 -5.05 -8.42 -30.35
CA LEU A 114 -3.71 -7.95 -30.04
C LEU A 114 -3.05 -8.69 -28.87
N PHE A 115 -3.80 -9.24 -27.92
CA PHE A 115 -3.25 -10.02 -26.81
C PHE A 115 -3.17 -11.53 -27.12
N ILE A 116 -4.15 -12.11 -27.83
CA ILE A 116 -4.18 -13.54 -28.14
C ILE A 116 -3.26 -13.89 -29.32
N VAL A 117 -3.21 -13.06 -30.37
CA VAL A 117 -2.41 -13.37 -31.57
C VAL A 117 -0.91 -13.46 -31.27
N PRO A 118 -0.29 -12.53 -30.49
CA PRO A 118 1.09 -12.69 -30.09
C PRO A 118 1.30 -13.91 -29.21
N PHE A 119 0.39 -14.19 -28.27
CA PHE A 119 0.50 -15.37 -27.41
C PHE A 119 0.42 -16.68 -28.21
N ALA A 120 -0.39 -16.72 -29.28
CA ALA A 120 -0.50 -17.87 -30.18
C ALA A 120 0.73 -18.01 -31.11
N LEU A 121 1.34 -16.89 -31.52
CA LEU A 121 2.56 -16.87 -32.33
C LEU A 121 3.80 -17.28 -31.51
N PHE A 122 3.95 -16.77 -30.28
CA PHE A 122 5.06 -17.12 -29.39
C PHE A 122 5.01 -18.57 -28.87
N ARG A 123 3.84 -19.21 -28.88
CA ARG A 123 3.70 -20.62 -28.46
C ARG A 123 4.08 -21.63 -29.56
N ARG A 124 4.35 -21.16 -30.78
CA ARG A 124 4.75 -21.99 -31.95
C ARG A 124 6.21 -21.80 -32.36
N ALA A 125 6.94 -20.87 -31.73
CA ALA A 125 8.38 -20.68 -31.87
C ALA A 125 9.11 -21.41 -30.74
#